data_AF-A0A932R1V6-F1
#
_entry.id   AF-A0A932R1V6-F1
#
_cell.length_a   1.000
_cell.length_b   1.000
_cell.length_c   1.000
_cell.angle_alpha   90.00
_cell.angle_beta   90.00
_cell.angle_gamma   90.00
#
_symmetry.space_group_name_H-M   'P 1'
#
loop_
_entity.id
_entity.type
_entity.pdbx_description
1 polymer ?
#
loop_
_entity_poly.entity_id
_entity_poly.type
_entity_poly.pdbx_seq_one_letter_code
_entity_poly.pdbx_strand_id
1 'polypeptide(L)'
;MRFSSAILLSGLLAGPLPALAADHVWIIGGGPLPGSSQAQIEYNVNWVIQVLNGSAGTRQLHLYYTDGQAHGKDVVLWQPPKESKDTLQPLARVFGEQVANGESYYSHRIPHVIAGTEAETLKTQLEKEFSELKSGDRALLIYNGHGLQDSKDPAGNTLRLWSNTRLSVREMDQIMSRISPDIPVRFVFTQCFSGGFARLMRPQAGDTVALGEANRCGFFAEAQDRKAEGCSASINIGDYRDYSTYFFAALAGRTRTGDDIVVNPDRNGDGTVSLYEAHLFALSQAHNADLPRSTSEVFLERWQPWYLRWTDTGAEPDNVYGEIARELAKKNGLPEAGPALIREMKARRRTLTRKMDELKNEQTSLAQEIKTLQKEIKQDLGVRWPEALSPYTLNFVRFLKKDLDAAQDFILSHAHYPDLVAKQDRHFAIDEEMLHVDRDITQLDKILRLRKLARIQSQFERHATTQEREWYQRLMSCEGQRL
;
A
#
# COMPACT_ATOMS: atom_id res chain seq x y z
N MET A 1 -25.01 79.44 32.73
CA MET A 1 -25.45 78.03 32.86
C MET A 1 -26.03 77.54 31.55
N ARG A 2 -25.22 76.89 30.71
CA ARG A 2 -25.65 75.99 29.62
C ARG A 2 -24.51 75.00 29.43
N PHE A 3 -24.67 73.76 29.90
CA PHE A 3 -23.70 72.70 29.68
C PHE A 3 -24.14 71.88 28.46
N SER A 4 -23.28 71.82 27.44
CA SER A 4 -23.39 70.92 26.30
C SER A 4 -22.89 69.53 26.72
N SER A 5 -23.72 68.51 26.53
CA SER A 5 -23.29 67.10 26.61
C SER A 5 -23.04 66.58 25.20
N ALA A 6 -21.77 66.32 24.88
CA ALA A 6 -21.38 65.58 23.69
C ALA A 6 -21.38 64.08 24.00
N ILE A 7 -22.13 63.31 23.21
CA ILE A 7 -22.13 61.85 23.26
C ILE A 7 -21.05 61.36 22.28
N LEU A 8 -20.02 60.70 22.82
CA LEU A 8 -19.01 59.97 22.05
C LEU A 8 -19.51 58.54 21.84
N LEU A 9 -19.89 58.20 20.61
CA LEU A 9 -20.11 56.83 20.18
C LEU A 9 -18.74 56.19 19.85
N SER A 10 -18.27 55.29 20.71
CA SER A 10 -17.11 54.44 20.41
C SER A 10 -17.56 53.23 19.58
N GLY A 11 -17.29 53.27 18.28
CA GLY A 11 -17.46 52.12 17.39
C GLY A 11 -16.35 51.08 17.63
N LEU A 12 -16.71 49.93 18.19
CA LEU A 12 -15.87 48.74 18.19
C LEU A 12 -15.80 48.16 16.78
N LEU A 13 -14.67 48.34 16.11
CA LEU A 13 -14.29 47.62 14.90
C LEU A 13 -14.03 46.15 15.28
N ALA A 14 -15.03 45.30 15.07
CA ALA A 14 -14.84 43.85 15.08
C ALA A 14 -14.05 43.47 13.81
N GLY A 15 -12.73 43.33 13.95
CA GLY A 15 -11.90 42.73 12.90
C GLY A 15 -12.31 41.26 12.68
N PRO A 16 -12.22 40.74 11.44
CA PRO A 16 -12.52 39.34 11.17
C PRO A 16 -11.58 38.45 11.99
N LEU A 17 -12.15 37.56 12.80
CA LEU A 17 -11.40 36.48 13.45
C LEU A 17 -10.71 35.67 12.34
N PRO A 18 -9.41 35.34 12.45
CA PRO A 18 -8.77 34.46 11.49
C PRO A 18 -9.54 33.15 11.47
N ALA A 19 -10.00 32.75 10.27
CA ALA A 19 -10.61 31.45 10.08
C ALA A 19 -9.61 30.40 10.58
N LEU A 20 -10.04 29.54 11.49
CA LEU A 20 -9.23 28.43 11.99
C LEU A 20 -8.82 27.55 10.80
N ALA A 21 -7.51 27.34 10.65
CA ALA A 21 -6.93 26.38 9.72
C ALA A 21 -7.63 25.01 9.88
N ALA A 22 -8.10 24.44 8.77
CA ALA A 22 -8.78 23.14 8.77
C ALA A 22 -7.89 22.01 8.28
N ASP A 23 -8.06 20.83 8.86
CA ASP A 23 -7.41 19.61 8.40
C ASP A 23 -8.35 18.84 7.48
N HIS A 24 -7.94 18.66 6.24
CA HIS A 24 -8.67 17.91 5.23
C HIS A 24 -7.96 16.60 4.93
N VAL A 25 -8.68 15.48 5.04
CA VAL A 25 -8.14 14.15 4.76
C VAL A 25 -8.98 13.47 3.68
N TRP A 26 -8.39 13.20 2.53
CA TRP A 26 -8.99 12.42 1.46
C TRP A 26 -8.56 10.97 1.58
N ILE A 27 -9.53 10.06 1.65
CA ILE A 27 -9.27 8.62 1.66
C ILE A 27 -9.91 8.04 0.39
N ILE A 28 -9.06 7.54 -0.49
CA ILE A 28 -9.45 6.94 -1.76
C ILE A 28 -9.13 5.45 -1.69
N GLY A 29 -10.16 4.61 -1.77
CA GLY A 29 -10.01 3.17 -1.61
C GLY A 29 -10.71 2.34 -2.67
N GLY A 30 -10.31 1.07 -2.73
CA GLY A 30 -10.99 0.04 -3.51
C GLY A 30 -10.19 -0.50 -4.68
N GLY A 31 -10.82 -1.42 -5.39
CA GLY A 31 -10.27 -2.07 -6.58
C GLY A 31 -10.83 -1.54 -7.90
N PRO A 32 -10.20 -1.89 -9.04
CA PRO A 32 -10.68 -1.49 -10.35
C PRO A 32 -11.93 -2.24 -10.84
N LEU A 33 -12.20 -3.40 -10.24
CA LEU A 33 -13.31 -4.31 -10.56
C LEU A 33 -13.73 -5.02 -9.26
N PRO A 34 -14.96 -5.57 -9.15
CA PRO A 34 -15.38 -6.33 -7.97
C PRO A 34 -14.38 -7.41 -7.55
N GLY A 35 -13.93 -8.25 -8.49
CA GLY A 35 -12.96 -9.33 -8.24
C GLY A 35 -11.53 -8.85 -7.96
N SER A 36 -11.28 -7.54 -7.98
CA SER A 36 -10.00 -6.92 -7.64
C SER A 36 -10.14 -5.86 -6.56
N SER A 37 -11.27 -5.85 -5.84
CA SER A 37 -11.57 -4.96 -4.72
C SER A 37 -11.73 -5.81 -3.47
N GLN A 38 -10.60 -6.29 -2.94
CA GLN A 38 -10.59 -7.27 -1.87
C GLN A 38 -11.12 -6.68 -0.55
N ALA A 39 -11.82 -7.48 0.25
CA ALA A 39 -12.27 -7.12 1.61
C ALA A 39 -11.13 -6.57 2.49
N GLN A 40 -9.89 -6.98 2.23
CA GLN A 40 -8.72 -6.46 2.92
C GLN A 40 -8.49 -4.96 2.68
N ILE A 41 -8.77 -4.45 1.48
CA ILE A 41 -8.69 -3.02 1.16
C ILE A 41 -9.75 -2.27 1.99
N GLU A 42 -10.97 -2.80 2.04
CA GLU A 42 -12.07 -2.24 2.83
C GLU A 42 -11.74 -2.19 4.33
N TYR A 43 -11.21 -3.29 4.88
CA TYR A 43 -10.80 -3.34 6.28
C TYR A 43 -9.69 -2.33 6.60
N ASN A 44 -8.76 -2.13 5.67
CA ASN A 44 -7.71 -1.14 5.86
C ASN A 44 -8.25 0.30 5.83
N VAL A 45 -9.15 0.62 4.90
CA VAL A 45 -9.80 1.94 4.88
C VAL A 45 -10.58 2.21 6.17
N ASN A 46 -11.33 1.21 6.66
CA ASN A 46 -12.03 1.33 7.95
C ASN A 46 -11.06 1.51 9.13
N TRP A 47 -9.93 0.80 9.13
CA TRP A 47 -8.88 0.96 10.14
C TRP A 47 -8.31 2.38 10.13
N VAL A 48 -7.97 2.90 8.94
CA VAL A 48 -7.47 4.28 8.79
C VAL A 48 -8.49 5.29 9.30
N ILE A 49 -9.78 5.14 8.97
CA ILE A 49 -10.85 6.00 9.49
C ILE A 49 -10.90 5.96 11.03
N GLN A 50 -10.78 4.77 11.63
CA GLN A 50 -10.76 4.62 13.09
C GLN A 50 -9.55 5.31 13.73
N VAL A 51 -8.35 5.16 13.14
CA VAL A 51 -7.14 5.86 13.62
C VAL A 51 -7.33 7.37 13.53
N LEU A 52 -7.79 7.88 12.38
CA LEU A 52 -8.04 9.30 12.17
C LEU A 52 -9.10 9.85 13.11
N ASN A 53 -10.18 9.12 13.40
CA ASN A 53 -11.20 9.57 14.36
C ASN A 53 -10.73 9.49 15.82
N GLY A 54 -9.77 8.62 16.13
CA GLY A 54 -9.17 8.48 17.46
C GLY A 54 -8.07 9.51 17.75
N SER A 55 -7.44 10.09 16.72
CA SER A 55 -6.37 11.07 16.87
C SER A 55 -6.89 12.44 17.33
N ALA A 56 -6.10 13.15 18.15
CA ALA A 56 -6.39 14.50 18.59
C ALA A 56 -6.55 15.48 17.42
N GLY A 57 -7.38 16.51 17.55
CA GLY A 57 -7.66 17.50 16.50
C GLY A 57 -8.95 17.20 15.71
N THR A 58 -9.53 18.25 15.11
CA THR A 58 -10.74 18.12 14.27
C THR A 58 -10.32 18.09 12.81
N ARG A 59 -10.86 17.14 12.04
CA ARG A 59 -10.55 16.94 10.63
C ARG A 59 -11.80 16.67 9.81
N GLN A 60 -11.78 17.10 8.55
CA GLN A 60 -12.81 16.82 7.56
C GLN A 60 -12.37 15.62 6.72
N LEU A 61 -13.12 14.53 6.78
CA LEU A 61 -12.86 13.32 6.00
C LEU A 61 -13.64 13.37 4.69
N HIS A 62 -12.93 13.19 3.57
CA HIS A 62 -13.46 13.10 2.22
C HIS A 62 -13.26 11.68 1.72
N LEU A 63 -14.33 10.87 1.72
CA LEU A 63 -14.24 9.42 1.51
C LEU A 63 -14.72 9.03 0.11
N TYR A 64 -13.84 8.40 -0.67
CA TYR A 64 -14.13 7.85 -1.99
C TYR A 64 -13.83 6.37 -1.99
N TYR A 65 -14.78 5.55 -2.42
CA TYR A 65 -14.60 4.11 -2.46
C TYR A 65 -15.35 3.52 -3.66
N THR A 66 -14.69 2.67 -4.45
CA THR A 66 -15.31 1.82 -5.50
C THR A 66 -16.47 2.48 -6.28
N ASP A 67 -17.70 1.97 -6.18
CA ASP A 67 -18.92 2.44 -6.82
C ASP A 67 -19.69 3.50 -5.98
N GLY A 68 -19.12 3.95 -4.87
CA GLY A 68 -19.53 5.13 -4.15
C GLY A 68 -20.70 4.92 -3.21
N GLN A 69 -21.88 5.44 -3.58
CA GLN A 69 -23.12 5.24 -2.82
C GLN A 69 -24.03 4.20 -3.48
N ALA A 70 -23.59 3.60 -4.58
CA ALA A 70 -24.31 2.50 -5.19
C ALA A 70 -24.27 1.27 -4.27
N HIS A 71 -25.36 0.51 -4.22
CA HIS A 71 -25.44 -0.74 -3.46
C HIS A 71 -25.02 -1.95 -4.32
N GLY A 72 -24.03 -1.75 -5.20
CA GLY A 72 -23.50 -2.79 -6.05
C GLY A 72 -22.69 -3.83 -5.28
N LYS A 73 -22.37 -4.93 -5.95
CA LYS A 73 -21.38 -5.89 -5.46
C LYS A 73 -20.00 -5.40 -5.87
N ASP A 74 -19.33 -4.70 -4.96
CA ASP A 74 -18.10 -3.97 -5.23
C ASP A 74 -16.91 -4.41 -4.38
N VAL A 75 -17.13 -5.34 -3.45
CA VAL A 75 -16.09 -5.98 -2.64
C VAL A 75 -16.14 -7.49 -2.81
N VAL A 76 -14.95 -8.11 -2.97
CA VAL A 76 -14.76 -9.57 -2.98
C VAL A 76 -14.13 -10.05 -1.67
N LEU A 77 -14.74 -11.06 -1.07
CA LEU A 77 -14.21 -11.80 0.07
C LEU A 77 -13.96 -13.24 -0.37
N TRP A 78 -12.71 -13.67 -0.25
CA TRP A 78 -12.34 -15.07 -0.44
C TRP A 78 -12.33 -15.80 0.90
N GLN A 79 -12.93 -16.99 0.92
CA GLN A 79 -12.85 -17.94 2.03
C GLN A 79 -12.58 -19.34 1.48
N PRO A 80 -11.68 -20.14 2.09
CA PRO A 80 -11.38 -21.47 1.60
C PRO A 80 -12.65 -22.34 1.65
N PRO A 81 -13.13 -22.87 0.51
CA PRO A 81 -14.28 -23.76 0.50
C PRO A 81 -13.95 -25.07 1.22
N LYS A 82 -14.94 -25.68 1.88
CA LYS A 82 -14.79 -27.05 2.39
C LYS A 82 -14.55 -28.00 1.21
N GLU A 83 -13.71 -28.99 1.40
CA GLU A 83 -13.48 -30.06 0.41
C GLU A 83 -14.67 -31.04 0.43
N SER A 84 -15.77 -30.67 -0.22
CA SER A 84 -17.04 -31.41 -0.16
C SER A 84 -17.92 -31.18 -1.38
N LYS A 85 -18.87 -32.09 -1.62
CA LYS A 85 -19.86 -31.96 -2.72
C LYS A 85 -20.79 -30.77 -2.53
N ASP A 86 -21.14 -30.46 -1.28
CA ASP A 86 -22.07 -29.37 -0.92
C ASP A 86 -21.54 -27.99 -1.32
N THR A 87 -20.22 -27.84 -1.43
CA THR A 87 -19.53 -26.61 -1.82
C THR A 87 -19.13 -26.60 -3.29
N LEU A 88 -19.45 -27.65 -4.07
CA LEU A 88 -18.99 -27.84 -5.46
C LEU A 88 -17.47 -27.89 -5.63
N GLN A 89 -16.71 -28.01 -4.53
CA GLN A 89 -15.26 -27.89 -4.57
C GLN A 89 -14.60 -28.96 -5.48
N PRO A 90 -15.05 -30.22 -5.50
CA PRO A 90 -14.47 -31.21 -6.42
C PRO A 90 -14.64 -30.85 -7.89
N LEU A 91 -15.82 -30.37 -8.26
CA LEU A 91 -16.06 -29.90 -9.61
C LEU A 91 -15.20 -28.67 -9.92
N ALA A 92 -15.17 -27.68 -9.03
CA ALA A 92 -14.38 -26.47 -9.20
C ALA A 92 -12.89 -26.77 -9.41
N ARG A 93 -12.30 -27.67 -8.62
CA ARG A 93 -10.89 -28.08 -8.74
C ARG A 93 -10.58 -28.72 -10.09
N VAL A 94 -11.46 -29.61 -10.57
CA VAL A 94 -11.31 -30.22 -11.89
C VAL A 94 -11.33 -29.13 -12.97
N PHE A 95 -12.21 -28.13 -12.85
CA PHE A 95 -12.33 -27.07 -13.84
C PHE A 95 -11.30 -25.94 -13.75
N GLY A 96 -10.58 -25.83 -12.64
CA GLY A 96 -9.60 -24.76 -12.41
C GLY A 96 -10.19 -23.53 -11.71
N GLU A 97 -11.37 -23.69 -11.12
CA GLU A 97 -12.17 -22.64 -10.49
C GLU A 97 -12.12 -22.72 -8.96
N GLN A 98 -11.20 -23.50 -8.38
CA GLN A 98 -11.15 -23.75 -6.93
C GLN A 98 -10.94 -22.50 -6.08
N VAL A 99 -10.29 -21.46 -6.62
CA VAL A 99 -10.13 -20.16 -5.96
C VAL A 99 -11.42 -19.35 -6.08
N ALA A 100 -11.94 -19.21 -7.31
CA ALA A 100 -13.19 -18.49 -7.58
C ALA A 100 -14.39 -19.08 -6.83
N ASN A 101 -14.40 -20.39 -6.58
CA ASN A 101 -15.43 -21.08 -5.81
C ASN A 101 -15.46 -20.65 -4.33
N GLY A 102 -14.38 -20.06 -3.82
CA GLY A 102 -14.32 -19.44 -2.49
C GLY A 102 -14.67 -17.95 -2.47
N GLU A 103 -14.98 -17.34 -3.61
CA GLU A 103 -15.29 -15.92 -3.69
C GLU A 103 -16.77 -15.63 -3.39
N SER A 104 -16.98 -14.64 -2.53
CA SER A 104 -18.28 -14.04 -2.27
C SER A 104 -18.18 -12.53 -2.49
N TYR A 105 -19.29 -11.94 -2.92
CA TYR A 105 -19.33 -10.53 -3.30
C TYR A 105 -20.42 -9.79 -2.53
N TYR A 106 -20.07 -8.64 -1.98
CA TYR A 106 -20.99 -7.80 -1.19
C TYR A 106 -20.73 -6.31 -1.46
N SER A 107 -21.65 -5.47 -1.00
CA SER A 107 -21.51 -4.00 -1.04
C SER A 107 -20.64 -3.53 0.11
N HIS A 108 -19.69 -2.63 -0.14
CA HIS A 108 -18.85 -2.06 0.89
C HIS A 108 -19.66 -1.51 2.08
N ARG A 109 -19.02 -1.52 3.25
CA ARG A 109 -19.56 -1.16 4.57
C ARG A 109 -18.79 0.01 5.19
N ILE A 110 -18.11 0.78 4.34
CA ILE A 110 -17.41 2.00 4.74
C ILE A 110 -18.45 3.11 4.95
N PRO A 111 -18.53 3.71 6.15
CA PRO A 111 -19.50 4.75 6.44
C PRO A 111 -19.13 6.06 5.72
N HIS A 112 -20.14 6.86 5.39
CA HIS A 112 -19.97 8.24 4.89
C HIS A 112 -19.18 8.39 3.58
N VAL A 113 -19.21 7.39 2.68
CA VAL A 113 -18.67 7.53 1.31
C VAL A 113 -19.43 8.61 0.55
N ILE A 114 -18.68 9.55 -0.04
CA ILE A 114 -19.19 10.71 -0.78
C ILE A 114 -19.51 10.31 -2.22
N ALA A 115 -18.58 9.64 -2.89
CA ALA A 115 -18.71 9.22 -4.28
C ALA A 115 -17.80 8.03 -4.60
N GLY A 116 -17.97 7.48 -5.81
CA GLY A 116 -17.13 6.41 -6.34
C GLY A 116 -15.75 6.90 -6.77
N THR A 117 -14.89 5.97 -7.14
CA THR A 117 -13.50 6.26 -7.51
C THR A 117 -13.24 6.32 -9.01
N GLU A 118 -14.24 6.19 -9.88
CA GLU A 118 -14.04 6.29 -11.33
C GLU A 118 -13.30 7.58 -11.71
N ALA A 119 -12.23 7.46 -12.49
CA ALA A 119 -11.19 8.49 -12.65
C ALA A 119 -11.71 9.87 -13.05
N GLU A 120 -12.62 9.97 -14.02
CA GLU A 120 -13.16 11.26 -14.49
C GLU A 120 -13.97 11.98 -13.40
N THR A 121 -14.83 11.23 -12.70
CA THR A 121 -15.64 11.77 -11.60
C THR A 121 -14.74 12.17 -10.43
N LEU A 122 -13.83 11.28 -10.03
CA LEU A 122 -12.90 11.51 -8.94
C LEU A 122 -11.98 12.71 -9.22
N LYS A 123 -11.43 12.80 -10.42
CA LYS A 123 -10.60 13.94 -10.85
C LYS A 123 -11.37 15.25 -10.74
N THR A 124 -12.58 15.30 -11.30
CA THR A 124 -13.40 16.51 -11.29
C THR A 124 -13.69 16.96 -9.86
N GLN A 125 -14.01 16.01 -8.98
CA GLN A 125 -14.32 16.31 -7.59
C GLN A 125 -13.07 16.73 -6.81
N LEU A 126 -11.92 16.06 -6.98
CA LEU A 126 -10.66 16.46 -6.34
C LEU A 126 -10.20 17.84 -6.80
N GLU A 127 -10.29 18.16 -8.10
CA GLU A 127 -9.95 19.49 -8.61
C GLU A 127 -10.80 20.59 -7.96
N LYS A 128 -12.10 20.32 -7.80
CA LYS A 128 -13.02 21.23 -7.10
C LYS A 128 -12.61 21.40 -5.63
N GLU A 129 -12.51 20.31 -4.88
CA GLU A 129 -12.20 20.35 -3.45
C GLU A 129 -10.84 20.99 -3.16
N PHE A 130 -9.83 20.70 -3.99
CA PHE A 130 -8.50 21.29 -3.88
C PHE A 130 -8.48 22.79 -4.19
N SER A 131 -9.36 23.26 -5.08
CA SER A 131 -9.50 24.70 -5.37
C SER A 131 -10.22 25.47 -4.25
N GLU A 132 -10.94 24.77 -3.37
CA GLU A 132 -11.70 25.35 -2.25
C GLU A 132 -10.86 25.47 -0.96
N LEU A 133 -9.67 24.86 -0.92
CA LEU A 133 -8.75 24.96 0.21
C LEU A 133 -8.23 26.39 0.38
N LYS A 134 -8.06 26.79 1.64
CA LYS A 134 -7.67 28.14 2.03
C LYS A 134 -6.28 28.14 2.65
N SER A 135 -5.61 29.29 2.58
CA SER A 135 -4.33 29.47 3.27
C SER A 135 -4.49 29.16 4.77
N GLY A 136 -3.55 28.37 5.29
CA GLY A 136 -3.60 27.82 6.65
C GLY A 136 -4.14 26.38 6.71
N ASP A 137 -4.96 25.94 5.75
CA ASP A 137 -5.45 24.55 5.72
C ASP A 137 -4.30 23.56 5.54
N ARG A 138 -4.54 22.30 5.92
CA ARG A 138 -3.59 21.19 5.73
C ARG A 138 -4.29 20.05 5.02
N ALA A 139 -3.63 19.48 4.01
CA ALA A 139 -4.18 18.38 3.22
C ALA A 139 -3.42 17.07 3.47
N LEU A 140 -4.15 15.97 3.62
CA LEU A 140 -3.61 14.62 3.64
C LEU A 140 -4.39 13.74 2.66
N LEU A 141 -3.70 13.09 1.73
CA LEU A 141 -4.28 12.16 0.77
C LEU A 141 -3.81 10.74 1.04
N ILE A 142 -4.73 9.83 1.30
CA ILE A 142 -4.46 8.43 1.58
C ILE A 142 -5.07 7.60 0.45
N TYR A 143 -4.26 6.75 -0.16
CA TYR A 143 -4.74 5.80 -1.17
C TYR A 143 -4.50 4.37 -0.73
N ASN A 144 -5.57 3.56 -0.73
CA ASN A 144 -5.52 2.13 -0.46
C ASN A 144 -6.20 1.37 -1.60
N GLY A 145 -5.39 0.84 -2.51
CA GLY A 145 -5.89 0.12 -3.67
C GLY A 145 -4.74 -0.44 -4.50
N HIS A 146 -5.01 -0.70 -5.79
CA HIS A 146 -4.01 -1.26 -6.70
C HIS A 146 -3.23 -0.17 -7.42
N GLY A 147 -2.00 -0.50 -7.83
CA GLY A 147 -1.14 0.36 -8.64
C GLY A 147 -0.67 -0.35 -9.91
N LEU A 148 -0.41 0.42 -10.97
CA LEU A 148 0.15 -0.09 -12.21
C LEU A 148 1.41 0.69 -12.59
N GLN A 149 2.44 -0.04 -13.00
CA GLN A 149 3.71 0.51 -13.45
C GLN A 149 3.61 1.03 -14.88
N ASP A 150 4.21 2.18 -15.15
CA ASP A 150 4.68 2.55 -16.47
C ASP A 150 6.19 2.22 -16.55
N SER A 151 6.55 1.31 -17.46
CA SER A 151 7.93 0.82 -17.57
C SER A 151 8.90 1.82 -18.21
N LYS A 152 8.39 2.87 -18.85
CA LYS A 152 9.21 3.89 -19.52
C LYS A 152 9.47 5.07 -18.60
N ASP A 153 8.45 5.52 -17.88
CA ASP A 153 8.55 6.69 -17.05
C ASP A 153 7.69 6.57 -15.77
N PRO A 154 8.29 6.55 -14.57
CA PRO A 154 7.58 6.51 -13.29
C PRO A 154 6.48 7.57 -13.08
N ALA A 155 6.53 8.70 -13.80
CA ALA A 155 5.43 9.68 -13.75
C ALA A 155 4.15 9.21 -14.49
N GLY A 156 4.24 8.10 -15.23
CA GLY A 156 3.11 7.35 -15.78
C GLY A 156 2.58 6.25 -14.87
N ASN A 157 3.21 5.98 -13.70
CA ASN A 157 2.64 5.05 -12.73
C ASN A 157 1.23 5.52 -12.33
N THR A 158 0.31 4.60 -12.11
CA THR A 158 -1.10 4.94 -11.90
C THR A 158 -1.69 4.33 -10.64
N LEU A 159 -2.63 5.05 -10.04
CA LEU A 159 -3.67 4.50 -9.18
C LEU A 159 -4.68 3.77 -10.08
N ARG A 160 -5.01 2.51 -9.75
CA ARG A 160 -6.05 1.75 -10.46
C ARG A 160 -7.40 1.93 -9.77
N LEU A 161 -8.33 2.54 -10.49
CA LEU A 161 -9.59 3.03 -9.96
C LEU A 161 -10.78 2.25 -10.52
N TRP A 162 -11.95 2.46 -9.94
CA TRP A 162 -13.20 1.78 -10.31
C TRP A 162 -13.50 1.82 -11.82
N SER A 163 -14.27 0.86 -12.30
CA SER A 163 -14.57 0.68 -13.73
C SER A 163 -13.31 0.51 -14.60
N ASN A 164 -12.23 -0.03 -14.01
CA ASN A 164 -10.90 -0.19 -14.63
C ASN A 164 -10.30 1.12 -15.18
N THR A 165 -10.73 2.27 -14.65
CA THR A 165 -10.13 3.57 -14.93
C THR A 165 -8.84 3.77 -14.14
N ARG A 166 -8.09 4.84 -14.43
CA ARG A 166 -6.75 5.05 -13.87
C ARG A 166 -6.47 6.53 -13.67
N LEU A 167 -5.61 6.84 -12.70
CA LEU A 167 -5.09 8.18 -12.48
C LEU A 167 -3.58 8.14 -12.30
N SER A 168 -2.83 8.74 -13.21
CA SER A 168 -1.37 8.75 -13.22
C SER A 168 -0.76 9.78 -12.26
N VAL A 169 0.54 9.65 -11.97
CA VAL A 169 1.28 10.68 -11.22
C VAL A 169 1.21 12.04 -11.90
N ARG A 170 1.30 12.10 -13.24
CA ARG A 170 1.15 13.35 -14.01
C ARG A 170 -0.22 13.99 -13.84
N GLU A 171 -1.28 13.19 -13.94
CA GLU A 171 -2.64 13.71 -13.76
C GLU A 171 -2.87 14.14 -12.31
N MET A 172 -2.34 13.41 -11.34
CA MET A 172 -2.38 13.81 -9.93
C MET A 172 -1.63 15.13 -9.69
N ASP A 173 -0.47 15.35 -10.32
CA ASP A 173 0.25 16.63 -10.25
C ASP A 173 -0.57 17.79 -10.80
N GLN A 174 -1.27 17.58 -11.92
CA GLN A 174 -2.19 18.56 -12.51
C GLN A 174 -3.37 18.85 -11.59
N ILE A 175 -3.98 17.83 -10.97
CA ILE A 175 -5.05 18.00 -10.00
C ILE A 175 -4.55 18.81 -8.79
N MET A 176 -3.41 18.43 -8.23
CA MET A 176 -2.80 19.11 -7.08
C MET A 176 -2.31 20.52 -7.41
N SER A 177 -2.18 20.91 -8.69
CA SER A 177 -1.83 22.28 -9.09
C SER A 177 -2.95 23.29 -8.79
N ARG A 178 -4.15 22.81 -8.46
CA ARG A 178 -5.26 23.63 -7.95
C ARG A 178 -5.06 24.10 -6.51
N ILE A 179 -4.17 23.43 -5.76
CA ILE A 179 -3.86 23.77 -4.37
C ILE A 179 -2.84 24.92 -4.35
N SER A 180 -3.09 25.93 -3.52
CA SER A 180 -2.14 27.01 -3.30
C SER A 180 -0.79 26.48 -2.77
N PRO A 181 0.37 26.94 -3.28
CA PRO A 181 1.69 26.41 -2.89
C PRO A 181 2.04 26.47 -1.40
N ASP A 182 1.42 27.38 -0.63
CA ASP A 182 1.62 27.56 0.82
C ASP A 182 0.89 26.50 1.65
N ILE A 183 -0.11 25.82 1.09
CA ILE A 183 -0.88 24.77 1.76
C ILE A 183 -0.04 23.47 1.73
N PRO A 184 0.32 22.90 2.90
CA PRO A 184 1.04 21.63 2.94
C PRO A 184 0.12 20.48 2.50
N VAL A 185 0.59 19.70 1.51
CA VAL A 185 -0.09 18.52 1.00
C VAL A 185 0.76 17.29 1.32
N ARG A 186 0.19 16.39 2.12
CA ARG A 186 0.80 15.13 2.51
C ARG A 186 0.12 13.98 1.80
N PHE A 187 0.84 12.91 1.52
CA PHE A 187 0.23 11.71 0.97
C PHE A 187 0.82 10.41 1.53
N VAL A 188 -0.03 9.41 1.71
CA VAL A 188 0.35 8.05 2.14
C VAL A 188 -0.19 7.07 1.11
N PHE A 189 0.72 6.49 0.32
CA PHE A 189 0.40 5.66 -0.83
C PHE A 189 1.00 4.26 -0.65
N THR A 190 0.13 3.27 -0.48
CA THR A 190 0.56 1.92 -0.06
C THR A 190 0.46 0.87 -1.15
N GLN A 191 0.08 1.29 -2.36
CA GLN A 191 -0.05 0.44 -3.53
C GLN A 191 1.29 0.06 -4.17
N CYS A 192 1.26 -0.97 -5.03
CA CYS A 192 2.36 -1.31 -5.94
C CYS A 192 2.85 -0.07 -6.72
N PHE A 193 4.18 0.07 -6.86
CA PHE A 193 4.82 1.17 -7.61
C PHE A 193 4.59 2.58 -7.05
N SER A 194 4.15 2.68 -5.79
CA SER A 194 3.83 3.93 -5.09
C SER A 194 4.97 4.94 -5.07
N GLY A 195 6.24 4.51 -5.04
CA GLY A 195 7.40 5.40 -5.06
C GLY A 195 7.51 6.28 -6.32
N GLY A 196 6.80 5.97 -7.41
CA GLY A 196 6.69 6.86 -8.57
C GLY A 196 6.03 8.20 -8.23
N PHE A 197 5.10 8.20 -7.26
CA PHE A 197 4.41 9.39 -6.77
C PHE A 197 5.30 10.31 -5.93
N ALA A 198 6.52 9.89 -5.56
CA ALA A 198 7.52 10.80 -5.00
C ALA A 198 7.85 11.95 -5.96
N ARG A 199 7.54 11.82 -7.26
CA ARG A 199 7.69 12.92 -8.22
C ARG A 199 6.74 14.10 -7.98
N LEU A 200 5.66 13.94 -7.21
CA LEU A 200 4.74 15.04 -6.90
C LEU A 200 5.40 16.20 -6.13
N MET A 201 6.56 15.97 -5.48
CA MET A 201 7.35 17.03 -4.82
C MET A 201 8.15 17.90 -5.82
N ARG A 202 8.18 17.52 -7.10
CA ARG A 202 9.02 18.13 -8.14
C ARG A 202 8.15 18.94 -9.10
N PRO A 203 8.73 19.91 -9.82
CA PRO A 203 8.00 20.64 -10.86
C PRO A 203 7.44 19.66 -11.90
N GLN A 204 6.14 19.73 -12.17
CA GLN A 204 5.46 18.98 -13.23
C GLN A 204 5.63 17.45 -13.16
N ALA A 205 5.84 16.90 -11.96
CA ALA A 205 6.26 15.51 -11.76
C ALA A 205 7.47 15.08 -12.63
N GLY A 206 8.38 16.00 -12.91
CA GLY A 206 9.55 15.78 -13.77
C GLY A 206 10.65 14.93 -13.13
N ASP A 207 11.55 14.40 -13.95
CA ASP A 207 12.74 13.68 -13.47
C ASP A 207 13.91 14.62 -13.15
N THR A 208 13.73 15.46 -12.13
CA THR A 208 14.73 16.41 -11.63
C THR A 208 14.96 16.23 -10.13
N VAL A 209 16.09 16.74 -9.62
CA VAL A 209 16.36 16.84 -8.17
C VAL A 209 15.66 18.05 -7.56
N ALA A 210 15.46 19.11 -8.35
CA ALA A 210 14.83 20.34 -7.86
C ALA A 210 13.40 20.09 -7.37
N LEU A 211 13.04 20.73 -6.26
CA LEU A 211 11.67 20.69 -5.77
C LEU A 211 10.80 21.75 -6.46
N GLY A 212 9.50 21.47 -6.56
CA GLY A 212 8.51 22.46 -6.99
C GLY A 212 8.30 23.56 -5.96
N GLU A 213 7.58 24.62 -6.31
CA GLU A 213 7.24 25.67 -5.35
C GLU A 213 6.27 25.17 -4.26
N ALA A 214 5.37 24.26 -4.63
CA ALA A 214 4.37 23.70 -3.72
C ALA A 214 4.98 22.87 -2.58
N ASN A 215 4.40 23.01 -1.39
CA ASN A 215 4.81 22.25 -0.20
C ASN A 215 4.16 20.86 -0.18
N ARG A 216 4.76 19.92 -0.92
CA ARG A 216 4.24 18.54 -1.07
C ARG A 216 5.25 17.52 -0.55
N CYS A 217 4.79 16.58 0.27
CA CYS A 217 5.60 15.49 0.77
C CYS A 217 4.77 14.22 0.97
N GLY A 218 5.41 13.06 1.06
CA GLY A 218 4.66 11.82 1.21
C GLY A 218 5.47 10.59 1.55
N PHE A 219 4.73 9.50 1.73
CA PHE A 219 5.21 8.22 2.19
C PHE A 219 4.67 7.10 1.31
N PHE A 220 5.53 6.15 0.97
CA PHE A 220 5.27 5.11 -0.01
C PHE A 220 5.60 3.74 0.57
N ALA A 221 4.78 2.74 0.27
CA ALA A 221 5.09 1.36 0.64
C ALA A 221 6.30 0.80 -0.13
N GLU A 222 6.52 1.24 -1.37
CA GLU A 222 7.56 0.68 -2.23
C GLU A 222 8.20 1.68 -3.21
N ALA A 223 9.26 1.23 -3.88
CA ALA A 223 9.91 1.88 -5.01
C ALA A 223 8.97 2.04 -6.21
N GLN A 224 9.38 2.91 -7.14
CA GLN A 224 8.65 3.19 -8.39
C GLN A 224 8.53 1.98 -9.35
N ASP A 225 9.31 0.93 -9.14
CA ASP A 225 9.46 -0.24 -10.00
C ASP A 225 9.27 -1.57 -9.26
N ARG A 226 8.82 -1.54 -8.00
CA ARG A 226 8.57 -2.73 -7.17
C ARG A 226 7.10 -2.83 -6.77
N LYS A 227 6.64 -4.08 -6.63
CA LYS A 227 5.30 -4.40 -6.14
C LYS A 227 5.31 -4.36 -4.61
N ALA A 228 4.25 -3.80 -4.02
CA ALA A 228 4.02 -3.82 -2.59
C ALA A 228 3.44 -5.17 -2.16
N GLU A 229 3.65 -5.56 -0.89
CA GLU A 229 3.14 -6.80 -0.30
C GLU A 229 1.62 -6.90 -0.42
N GLY A 230 0.91 -5.77 -0.28
CA GLY A 230 -0.55 -5.71 -0.39
C GLY A 230 -1.12 -6.15 -1.74
N CYS A 231 -0.28 -6.44 -2.73
CA CYS A 231 -0.67 -6.94 -4.05
C CYS A 231 -0.66 -8.48 -4.18
N SER A 232 -0.26 -9.25 -3.15
CA SER A 232 -0.32 -10.73 -3.21
C SER A 232 -1.74 -11.23 -2.92
N ALA A 233 -2.26 -12.09 -3.81
CA ALA A 233 -3.63 -12.61 -3.75
C ALA A 233 -3.86 -13.65 -2.64
N SER A 234 -2.79 -14.11 -1.97
CA SER A 234 -2.78 -15.23 -1.04
C SER A 234 -2.87 -14.84 0.44
N ILE A 235 -3.12 -13.57 0.77
CA ILE A 235 -3.12 -13.13 2.18
C ILE A 235 -4.47 -13.38 2.85
N ASN A 236 -4.49 -14.28 3.83
CA ASN A 236 -5.58 -14.37 4.81
C ASN A 236 -5.73 -13.04 5.57
N ILE A 237 -6.97 -12.58 5.79
CA ILE A 237 -7.30 -11.29 6.42
C ILE A 237 -6.58 -11.04 7.77
N GLY A 238 -6.30 -12.11 8.53
CA GLY A 238 -5.59 -12.07 9.80
C GLY A 238 -4.07 -11.88 9.68
N ASP A 239 -3.47 -12.24 8.55
CA ASP A 239 -2.01 -12.22 8.32
C ASP A 239 -1.53 -11.01 7.50
N TYR A 240 -2.43 -10.07 7.21
CA TYR A 240 -2.10 -8.85 6.48
C TYR A 240 -1.26 -7.89 7.32
N ARG A 241 -0.02 -7.66 6.86
CA ARG A 241 1.05 -6.93 7.55
C ARG A 241 1.79 -5.97 6.60
N ASP A 242 1.07 -5.29 5.71
CA ASP A 242 1.68 -4.32 4.79
C ASP A 242 2.21 -3.06 5.51
N TYR A 243 2.89 -2.18 4.77
CA TYR A 243 3.39 -0.91 5.27
C TYR A 243 2.32 -0.08 6.00
N SER A 244 1.10 -0.01 5.46
CA SER A 244 0.02 0.80 6.05
C SER A 244 -0.35 0.33 7.45
N THR A 245 -0.37 -0.99 7.67
CA THR A 245 -0.70 -1.59 8.97
C THR A 245 0.24 -1.07 10.07
N TYR A 246 1.55 -1.04 9.84
CA TYR A 246 2.52 -0.55 10.83
C TYR A 246 2.53 0.97 10.94
N PHE A 247 2.38 1.67 9.82
CA PHE A 247 2.34 3.13 9.79
C PHE A 247 1.18 3.66 10.64
N PHE A 248 -0.03 3.16 10.41
CA PHE A 248 -1.19 3.61 11.18
C PHE A 248 -1.24 3.03 12.60
N ALA A 249 -0.60 1.88 12.85
CA ALA A 249 -0.44 1.39 14.22
C ALA A 249 0.45 2.31 15.08
N ALA A 250 1.52 2.88 14.49
CA ALA A 250 2.37 3.85 15.16
C ALA A 250 1.58 5.10 15.59
N LEU A 251 0.71 5.59 14.70
CA LEU A 251 -0.13 6.75 14.97
C LEU A 251 -1.22 6.47 16.01
N ALA A 252 -1.76 5.25 16.01
CA ALA A 252 -2.82 4.85 16.93
C ALA A 252 -2.32 4.45 18.32
N GLY A 253 -1.02 4.17 18.47
CA GLY A 253 -0.46 3.57 19.69
C GLY A 253 -0.83 2.10 19.90
N ARG A 254 -1.48 1.46 18.92
CA ARG A 254 -1.97 0.08 18.98
C ARG A 254 -2.00 -0.56 17.60
N THR A 255 -1.89 -1.89 17.55
CA THR A 255 -2.01 -2.67 16.33
C THR A 255 -3.44 -2.63 15.78
N ARG A 256 -3.60 -3.03 14.52
CA ARG A 256 -4.93 -3.18 13.87
C ARG A 256 -5.84 -4.19 14.59
N THR A 257 -5.26 -5.15 15.30
CA THR A 257 -5.99 -6.14 16.13
C THR A 257 -6.34 -5.60 17.53
N GLY A 258 -5.84 -4.43 17.90
CA GLY A 258 -6.12 -3.76 19.17
C GLY A 258 -5.07 -3.97 20.27
N ASP A 259 -3.98 -4.68 19.99
CA ASP A 259 -2.89 -4.89 20.94
C ASP A 259 -2.01 -3.63 21.07
N ASP A 260 -1.45 -3.37 22.24
CA ASP A 260 -0.52 -2.26 22.42
C ASP A 260 0.76 -2.46 21.59
N ILE A 261 1.29 -1.37 21.01
CA ILE A 261 2.60 -1.42 20.36
C ILE A 261 3.72 -1.44 21.43
N VAL A 262 4.70 -2.32 21.25
CA VAL A 262 5.76 -2.56 22.25
C VAL A 262 6.87 -1.50 22.20
N VAL A 263 7.10 -0.90 21.03
CA VAL A 263 8.13 0.12 20.81
C VAL A 263 7.47 1.48 20.71
N ASN A 264 7.96 2.47 21.46
CA ASN A 264 7.46 3.84 21.38
C ASN A 264 7.82 4.46 20.00
N PRO A 265 6.84 4.88 19.18
CA PRO A 265 7.10 5.55 17.91
C PRO A 265 7.58 7.00 18.06
N ASP A 266 7.23 7.67 19.17
CA ASP A 266 7.65 9.05 19.46
C ASP A 266 9.15 9.07 19.76
N ARG A 267 9.94 9.37 18.72
CA ARG A 267 11.41 9.32 18.76
C ARG A 267 12.00 10.62 19.30
N ASN A 268 11.29 11.73 19.15
CA ASN A 268 11.76 13.03 19.62
C ASN A 268 11.30 13.36 21.06
N GLY A 269 10.36 12.58 21.61
CA GLY A 269 9.88 12.70 22.98
C GLY A 269 8.94 13.89 23.21
N ASP A 270 8.30 14.42 22.16
CA ASP A 270 7.42 15.58 22.25
C ASP A 270 5.98 15.24 22.70
N GLY A 271 5.72 13.95 22.95
CA GLY A 271 4.43 13.43 23.40
C GLY A 271 3.44 13.17 22.27
N THR A 272 3.84 13.33 21.01
CA THR A 272 3.02 13.08 19.83
C THR A 272 3.78 12.30 18.77
N VAL A 273 3.08 11.50 17.97
CA VAL A 273 3.69 10.77 16.86
C VAL A 273 3.41 11.52 15.56
N SER A 274 4.47 12.04 14.91
CA SER A 274 4.39 12.62 13.58
C SER A 274 4.24 11.54 12.48
N LEU A 275 3.83 11.95 11.27
CA LEU A 275 3.81 11.03 10.12
C LEU A 275 5.21 10.49 9.78
N TYR A 276 6.25 11.31 9.95
CA TYR A 276 7.64 10.88 9.79
C TYR A 276 8.04 9.83 10.84
N GLU A 277 7.65 10.01 12.11
CA GLU A 277 7.91 9.01 13.15
C GLU A 277 7.14 7.71 12.91
N ALA A 278 5.90 7.78 12.44
CA ALA A 278 5.15 6.61 12.01
C ALA A 278 5.84 5.87 10.85
N HIS A 279 6.46 6.61 9.91
CA HIS A 279 7.28 6.03 8.86
C HIS A 279 8.53 5.34 9.41
N LEU A 280 9.29 5.99 10.30
CA LEU A 280 10.47 5.41 10.94
C LEU A 280 10.14 4.18 11.81
N PHE A 281 8.98 4.20 12.47
CA PHE A 281 8.44 3.04 13.18
C PHE A 281 8.19 1.88 12.20
N ALA A 282 7.51 2.12 11.08
CA ALA A 282 7.30 1.09 10.07
C ALA A 282 8.62 0.56 9.49
N LEU A 283 9.63 1.41 9.26
CA LEU A 283 10.96 0.97 8.83
C LEU A 283 11.65 0.04 9.83
N SER A 284 11.52 0.33 11.13
CA SER A 284 12.19 -0.40 12.21
C SER A 284 11.44 -1.64 12.70
N GLN A 285 10.11 -1.66 12.62
CA GLN A 285 9.27 -2.72 13.20
C GLN A 285 8.63 -3.64 12.16
N ALA A 286 8.43 -3.19 10.92
CA ALA A 286 7.68 -3.98 9.95
C ALA A 286 8.47 -5.17 9.38
N HIS A 287 8.01 -6.39 9.68
CA HIS A 287 8.43 -7.60 8.98
C HIS A 287 7.48 -7.92 7.83
N ASN A 288 7.71 -7.24 6.72
CA ASN A 288 6.96 -7.35 5.47
C ASN A 288 7.90 -7.23 4.26
N ALA A 289 7.37 -7.51 3.07
CA ALA A 289 8.06 -7.47 1.78
C ALA A 289 8.09 -6.05 1.16
N ASP A 290 7.48 -5.08 1.84
CA ASP A 290 7.57 -3.68 1.48
C ASP A 290 8.95 -3.10 1.83
N LEU A 291 9.46 -2.22 0.97
CA LEU A 291 10.65 -1.41 1.21
C LEU A 291 10.26 0.08 1.23
N PRO A 292 9.64 0.56 2.34
CA PRO A 292 9.01 1.86 2.39
C PRO A 292 9.99 3.01 2.22
N ARG A 293 9.47 4.15 1.76
CA ARG A 293 10.26 5.37 1.53
C ARG A 293 9.46 6.63 1.84
N SER A 294 10.13 7.69 2.29
CA SER A 294 9.57 9.05 2.32
C SER A 294 10.09 9.92 1.17
N THR A 295 9.46 11.07 0.93
CA THR A 295 9.96 12.04 -0.05
C THR A 295 11.34 12.60 0.30
N SER A 296 11.63 12.85 1.58
CA SER A 296 12.95 13.29 2.06
C SER A 296 14.03 12.24 1.78
N GLU A 297 13.73 10.96 1.96
CA GLU A 297 14.65 9.88 1.60
C GLU A 297 14.86 9.75 0.08
N VAL A 298 13.79 9.85 -0.72
CA VAL A 298 13.91 9.83 -2.20
C VAL A 298 14.73 11.03 -2.68
N PHE A 299 14.56 12.20 -2.05
CA PHE A 299 15.37 13.38 -2.33
C PHE A 299 16.86 13.12 -2.06
N LEU A 300 17.22 12.58 -0.89
CA LEU A 300 18.60 12.22 -0.56
C LEU A 300 19.20 11.23 -1.56
N GLU A 301 18.47 10.15 -1.88
CA GLU A 301 18.92 9.13 -2.84
C GLU A 301 19.20 9.69 -4.24
N ARG A 302 18.45 10.71 -4.65
CA ARG A 302 18.57 11.38 -5.95
C ARG A 302 19.61 12.49 -5.95
N TRP A 303 19.77 13.19 -4.84
CA TRP A 303 20.72 14.28 -4.68
C TRP A 303 22.17 13.82 -4.83
N GLN A 304 22.53 12.64 -4.28
CA GLN A 304 23.92 12.21 -4.12
C GLN A 304 24.77 12.37 -5.41
N PRO A 305 25.71 13.35 -5.43
CA PRO A 305 26.64 13.52 -6.53
C PRO A 305 27.47 12.27 -6.79
N TRP A 306 27.77 12.00 -8.07
CA TRP A 306 28.44 10.76 -8.47
C TRP A 306 29.81 10.57 -7.79
N TYR A 307 30.56 11.65 -7.56
CA TYR A 307 31.90 11.59 -6.96
C TYR A 307 31.86 11.25 -5.46
N LEU A 308 30.79 11.62 -4.75
CA LEU A 308 30.59 11.28 -3.33
C LEU A 308 30.26 9.79 -3.12
N ARG A 309 29.94 9.03 -4.17
CA ARG A 309 29.78 7.58 -4.08
C ARG A 309 31.09 6.85 -3.78
N TRP A 310 32.22 7.50 -4.07
CA TRP A 310 33.56 6.94 -3.93
C TRP A 310 34.32 7.51 -2.72
N THR A 311 33.76 8.52 -2.05
CA THR A 311 34.32 9.04 -0.81
C THR A 311 33.93 8.12 0.34
N ASP A 312 34.93 7.54 1.00
CA ASP A 312 34.71 6.76 2.21
C ASP A 312 34.18 7.67 3.32
N THR A 313 33.07 7.28 3.94
CA THR A 313 32.54 7.97 5.12
C THR A 313 33.10 7.41 6.42
N GLY A 314 33.94 6.37 6.37
CA GLY A 314 34.41 5.65 7.54
C GLY A 314 33.33 4.74 8.12
N ALA A 315 33.20 4.74 9.45
CA ALA A 315 32.15 3.98 10.15
C ALA A 315 30.73 4.44 9.75
N GLU A 316 29.75 3.58 10.02
CA GLU A 316 28.32 3.91 9.83
C GLU A 316 28.00 5.22 10.58
N PRO A 317 27.50 6.27 9.92
CA PRO A 317 27.18 7.51 10.61
C PRO A 317 26.14 7.31 11.71
N ASP A 318 26.27 8.09 12.78
CA ASP A 318 25.33 8.07 13.90
C ASP A 318 24.20 9.07 13.66
N ASN A 319 23.31 8.69 12.75
CA ASN A 319 22.04 9.39 12.50
C ASN A 319 20.89 8.38 12.51
N VAL A 320 19.67 8.88 12.40
CA VAL A 320 18.44 8.08 12.52
C VAL A 320 18.44 6.84 11.62
N TYR A 321 18.95 6.94 10.39
CA TYR A 321 19.01 5.79 9.48
C TYR A 321 20.08 4.77 9.89
N GLY A 322 21.23 5.24 10.39
CA GLY A 322 22.29 4.38 10.93
C GLY A 322 21.83 3.63 12.18
N GLU A 323 21.10 4.29 13.06
CA GLU A 323 20.48 3.69 14.25
C GLU A 323 19.49 2.58 13.88
N ILE A 324 18.54 2.86 12.98
CA ILE A 324 17.55 1.87 12.55
C ILE A 324 18.24 0.70 11.83
N ALA A 325 19.27 0.95 11.04
CA ALA A 325 20.04 -0.12 10.39
C ALA A 325 20.67 -1.08 11.41
N ARG A 326 21.25 -0.55 12.50
CA ARG A 326 21.81 -1.36 13.59
C ARG A 326 20.72 -2.12 14.36
N GLU A 327 19.60 -1.46 14.64
CA GLU A 327 18.43 -2.08 15.27
C GLU A 327 17.92 -3.28 14.47
N LEU A 328 17.74 -3.11 13.15
CA LEU A 328 17.31 -4.18 12.26
C LEU A 328 18.36 -5.28 12.14
N ALA A 329 19.65 -4.94 12.05
CA ALA A 329 20.71 -5.94 12.02
C ALA A 329 20.66 -6.83 13.28
N LYS A 330 20.56 -6.21 14.46
CA LYS A 330 20.42 -6.91 15.74
C LYS A 330 19.17 -7.79 15.80
N LYS A 331 18.01 -7.26 15.42
CA LYS A 331 16.74 -8.01 15.36
C LYS A 331 16.82 -9.24 14.45
N ASN A 332 17.60 -9.15 13.38
CA ASN A 332 17.80 -10.24 12.43
C ASN A 332 18.97 -11.18 12.80
N GLY A 333 19.59 -11.02 13.97
CA GLY A 333 20.71 -11.83 14.42
C GLY A 333 22.00 -11.61 13.62
N LEU A 334 22.17 -10.43 13.03
CA LEU A 334 23.33 -10.06 12.22
C LEU A 334 24.30 -9.16 13.03
N PRO A 335 25.60 -9.13 12.68
CA PRO A 335 26.52 -8.15 13.24
C PRO A 335 26.01 -6.72 13.01
N GLU A 336 26.14 -5.82 13.98
CA GLU A 336 25.52 -4.49 13.89
C GLU A 336 26.13 -3.60 12.80
N ALA A 337 27.42 -3.77 12.47
CA ALA A 337 28.12 -2.93 11.51
C ALA A 337 29.33 -3.60 10.84
N GLY A 338 29.93 -2.88 9.91
CA GLY A 338 31.24 -3.21 9.34
C GLY A 338 31.26 -4.36 8.32
N PRO A 339 32.46 -4.88 7.98
CA PRO A 339 32.61 -5.92 6.97
C PRO A 339 31.95 -7.26 7.31
N ALA A 340 31.86 -7.59 8.60
CA ALA A 340 31.22 -8.82 9.06
C ALA A 340 29.73 -8.85 8.70
N LEU A 341 29.01 -7.75 8.97
CA LEU A 341 27.61 -7.57 8.57
C LEU A 341 27.43 -7.80 7.06
N ILE A 342 28.25 -7.16 6.23
CA ILE A 342 28.14 -7.29 4.76
C ILE A 342 28.36 -8.73 4.29
N ARG A 343 29.33 -9.45 4.87
CA ARG A 343 29.60 -10.85 4.50
C ARG A 343 28.43 -11.76 4.87
N GLU A 344 27.89 -11.60 6.09
CA GLU A 344 26.78 -12.40 6.59
C GLU A 344 25.50 -12.15 5.78
N MET A 345 25.16 -10.88 5.53
CA MET A 345 24.02 -10.52 4.69
C MET A 345 24.13 -11.11 3.28
N LYS A 346 25.32 -11.07 2.65
CA LYS A 346 25.54 -11.67 1.34
C LYS A 346 25.35 -13.19 1.37
N ALA A 347 25.82 -13.86 2.42
CA ALA A 347 25.65 -15.30 2.57
C ALA A 347 24.17 -15.69 2.77
N ARG A 348 23.46 -14.97 3.66
CA ARG A 348 22.03 -15.18 3.91
C ARG A 348 21.19 -14.88 2.68
N ARG A 349 21.46 -13.78 1.97
CA ARG A 349 20.77 -13.43 0.72
C ARG A 349 20.92 -14.50 -0.35
N ARG A 350 22.13 -15.04 -0.56
CA ARG A 350 22.34 -16.15 -1.52
C ARG A 350 21.49 -17.39 -1.16
N THR A 351 21.38 -17.70 0.12
CA THR A 351 20.57 -18.83 0.60
C THR A 351 19.08 -18.61 0.34
N LEU A 352 18.58 -17.41 0.66
CA LEU A 352 17.18 -17.03 0.42
C LEU A 352 16.85 -16.98 -1.07
N THR A 353 17.74 -16.42 -1.90
CA THR A 353 17.55 -16.40 -3.37
C THR A 353 17.48 -17.80 -3.94
N ARG A 354 18.36 -18.72 -3.52
CA ARG A 354 18.28 -20.13 -3.95
C ARG A 354 16.94 -20.76 -3.54
N LYS A 355 16.49 -20.53 -2.30
CA LYS A 355 15.18 -21.03 -1.85
C LYS A 355 14.03 -20.46 -2.69
N MET A 356 14.07 -19.17 -3.00
CA MET A 356 13.08 -18.52 -3.87
C MET A 356 13.07 -19.15 -5.27
N ASP A 357 14.23 -19.43 -5.85
CA ASP A 357 14.33 -20.06 -7.17
C ASP A 357 13.83 -21.51 -7.16
N GLU A 358 14.12 -22.27 -6.09
CA GLU A 358 13.58 -23.62 -5.86
C GLU A 358 12.05 -23.61 -5.80
N LEU A 359 11.45 -22.70 -5.02
CA LEU A 359 9.99 -22.55 -4.90
C LEU A 359 9.34 -22.17 -6.23
N LYS A 360 9.94 -21.25 -6.99
CA LYS A 360 9.42 -20.85 -8.32
C LYS A 360 9.45 -22.01 -9.33
N ASN A 361 10.51 -22.80 -9.30
CA ASN A 361 10.64 -23.98 -10.16
C ASN A 361 9.59 -25.04 -9.77
N GLU A 362 9.40 -25.29 -8.47
CA GLU A 362 8.37 -26.19 -7.96
C GLU A 362 6.97 -25.71 -8.37
N GLN A 363 6.64 -24.42 -8.15
CA GLN A 363 5.37 -23.82 -8.55
C GLN A 363 5.10 -24.00 -10.05
N THR A 364 6.11 -23.79 -10.89
CA THR A 364 5.99 -23.95 -12.34
C THR A 364 5.74 -25.40 -12.74
N SER A 365 6.42 -26.37 -12.10
CA SER A 365 6.18 -27.81 -12.32
C SER A 365 4.76 -28.18 -11.91
N LEU A 366 4.34 -27.79 -10.71
CA LEU A 366 3.00 -28.06 -10.19
C LEU A 366 1.91 -27.47 -11.08
N ALA A 367 2.09 -26.23 -11.58
CA ALA A 367 1.12 -25.62 -12.49
C ALA A 367 0.93 -26.45 -13.77
N GLN A 368 1.99 -27.09 -14.28
CA GLN A 368 1.90 -27.97 -15.45
C GLN A 368 1.25 -29.32 -15.11
N GLU A 369 1.62 -29.93 -13.97
CA GLU A 369 1.04 -31.19 -13.50
C GLU A 369 -0.45 -31.07 -13.18
N ILE A 370 -0.85 -29.98 -12.51
CA ILE A 370 -2.26 -29.65 -12.22
C ILE A 370 -3.06 -29.60 -13.53
N LYS A 371 -2.57 -28.91 -14.56
CA LYS A 371 -3.24 -28.83 -15.87
C LYS A 371 -3.39 -30.21 -16.52
N THR A 372 -2.40 -31.08 -16.40
CA THR A 372 -2.46 -32.45 -16.90
C THR A 372 -3.54 -33.26 -16.19
N LEU A 373 -3.53 -33.28 -14.84
CA LEU A 373 -4.52 -34.01 -14.04
C LEU A 373 -5.94 -33.50 -14.27
N GLN A 374 -6.12 -32.17 -14.34
CA GLN A 374 -7.40 -31.56 -14.69
C GLN A 374 -7.89 -32.03 -16.07
N LYS A 375 -7.00 -32.07 -17.06
CA LYS A 375 -7.35 -32.51 -18.41
C LYS A 375 -7.80 -33.98 -18.41
N GLU A 376 -7.10 -34.86 -17.73
CA GLU A 376 -7.44 -36.29 -17.64
C GLU A 376 -8.80 -36.50 -16.98
N ILE A 377 -9.02 -35.89 -15.80
CA ILE A 377 -10.30 -36.02 -15.09
C ILE A 377 -11.44 -35.41 -15.92
N LYS A 378 -11.22 -34.28 -16.61
CA LYS A 378 -12.22 -33.67 -17.51
C LYS A 378 -12.57 -34.59 -18.68
N GLN A 379 -11.58 -35.29 -19.26
CA GLN A 379 -11.82 -36.21 -20.37
C GLN A 379 -12.72 -37.37 -19.92
N ASP A 380 -12.40 -38.01 -18.79
CA ASP A 380 -13.20 -39.14 -18.30
C ASP A 380 -14.59 -38.70 -17.81
N LEU A 381 -14.68 -37.52 -17.20
CA LEU A 381 -15.97 -36.89 -16.87
C LEU A 381 -16.81 -36.66 -18.13
N GLY A 382 -16.19 -36.11 -19.19
CA GLY A 382 -16.85 -35.78 -20.45
C GLY A 382 -17.34 -36.98 -21.25
N VAL A 383 -16.74 -38.16 -21.08
CA VAL A 383 -17.25 -39.41 -21.68
C VAL A 383 -18.61 -39.79 -21.10
N ARG A 384 -18.81 -39.56 -19.80
CA ARG A 384 -20.06 -39.91 -19.08
C ARG A 384 -21.09 -38.80 -19.10
N TRP A 385 -20.64 -37.55 -18.98
CA TRP A 385 -21.47 -36.35 -18.97
C TRP A 385 -20.87 -35.28 -19.90
N PRO A 386 -21.03 -35.41 -21.23
CA PRO A 386 -20.56 -34.41 -22.19
C PRO A 386 -21.08 -32.99 -21.88
N GLU A 387 -22.27 -32.89 -21.33
CA GLU A 387 -22.92 -31.64 -20.93
C GLU A 387 -22.13 -30.88 -19.85
N ALA A 388 -21.38 -31.59 -18.99
CA ALA A 388 -20.54 -30.99 -17.95
C ALA A 388 -19.39 -30.14 -18.53
N LEU A 389 -18.96 -30.42 -19.77
CA LEU A 389 -17.88 -29.70 -20.45
C LEU A 389 -18.33 -28.42 -21.17
N SER A 390 -19.64 -28.13 -21.18
CA SER A 390 -20.21 -27.01 -21.93
C SER A 390 -20.86 -25.99 -21.00
N PRO A 391 -20.07 -25.26 -20.17
CA PRO A 391 -20.61 -24.27 -19.26
C PRO A 391 -21.44 -23.23 -20.02
N TYR A 392 -22.41 -22.62 -19.33
CA TYR A 392 -23.32 -21.59 -19.88
C TYR A 392 -24.32 -22.09 -20.95
N THR A 393 -24.57 -23.41 -21.02
CA THR A 393 -25.59 -23.98 -21.90
C THR A 393 -26.81 -24.51 -21.14
N LEU A 394 -27.97 -24.61 -21.81
CA LEU A 394 -29.15 -25.27 -21.22
C LEU A 394 -28.88 -26.73 -20.84
N ASN A 395 -27.99 -27.41 -21.57
CA ASN A 395 -27.58 -28.78 -21.28
C ASN A 395 -26.76 -28.84 -19.98
N PHE A 396 -25.84 -27.91 -19.76
CA PHE A 396 -25.13 -27.79 -18.48
C PHE A 396 -26.08 -27.53 -17.31
N VAL A 397 -27.10 -26.67 -17.48
CA VAL A 397 -28.14 -26.46 -16.46
C VAL A 397 -28.90 -27.76 -16.15
N ARG A 398 -29.17 -28.61 -17.17
CA ARG A 398 -29.81 -29.92 -16.95
C ARG A 398 -28.89 -30.87 -16.20
N PHE A 399 -27.61 -30.92 -16.56
CA PHE A 399 -26.58 -31.67 -15.86
C PHE A 399 -26.52 -31.27 -14.38
N LEU A 400 -26.43 -29.97 -14.07
CA LEU A 400 -26.41 -29.47 -12.69
C LEU A 400 -27.63 -29.90 -11.87
N LYS A 401 -28.79 -30.07 -12.50
CA LYS A 401 -30.04 -30.45 -11.81
C LYS A 401 -30.22 -31.95 -11.61
N LYS A 402 -29.62 -32.79 -12.45
CA LYS A 402 -29.92 -34.22 -12.51
C LYS A 402 -28.74 -35.11 -12.15
N ASP A 403 -27.55 -34.71 -12.60
CA ASP A 403 -26.40 -35.59 -12.67
C ASP A 403 -25.24 -35.09 -11.81
N LEU A 404 -25.35 -33.88 -11.24
CA LEU A 404 -24.31 -33.23 -10.45
C LEU A 404 -23.76 -34.11 -9.34
N ASP A 405 -24.63 -34.72 -8.52
CA ASP A 405 -24.18 -35.57 -7.41
C ASP A 405 -23.39 -36.77 -7.95
N ALA A 406 -23.94 -37.51 -8.91
CA ALA A 406 -23.26 -38.66 -9.52
C ALA A 406 -21.92 -38.28 -10.17
N ALA A 407 -21.82 -37.10 -10.77
CA ALA A 407 -20.58 -36.57 -11.32
C ALA A 407 -19.56 -36.19 -10.25
N GLN A 408 -19.99 -35.59 -9.13
CA GLN A 408 -19.09 -35.30 -8.02
C GLN A 408 -18.63 -36.59 -7.31
N ASP A 409 -19.48 -37.60 -7.17
CA ASP A 409 -19.11 -38.94 -6.69
C ASP A 409 -18.07 -39.57 -7.59
N PHE A 410 -18.26 -39.46 -8.92
CA PHE A 410 -17.29 -39.91 -9.89
C PHE A 410 -15.93 -39.21 -9.71
N ILE A 411 -15.92 -37.88 -9.62
CA ILE A 411 -14.69 -37.09 -9.40
C ILE A 411 -13.99 -37.54 -8.11
N LEU A 412 -14.72 -37.64 -7.00
CA LEU A 412 -14.16 -38.03 -5.71
C LEU A 412 -13.60 -39.46 -5.71
N SER A 413 -14.18 -40.36 -6.51
CA SER A 413 -13.70 -41.73 -6.69
C SER A 413 -12.59 -41.87 -7.74
N HIS A 414 -12.28 -40.80 -8.49
CA HIS A 414 -11.32 -40.84 -9.58
C HIS A 414 -9.89 -41.01 -9.03
N ALA A 415 -9.11 -41.92 -9.62
CA ALA A 415 -7.78 -42.28 -9.12
C ALA A 415 -6.82 -41.08 -9.01
N HIS A 416 -6.91 -40.14 -9.96
CA HIS A 416 -6.05 -38.94 -10.02
C HIS A 416 -6.55 -37.76 -9.16
N TYR A 417 -7.77 -37.82 -8.61
CA TYR A 417 -8.35 -36.68 -7.90
C TYR A 417 -7.60 -36.31 -6.60
N PRO A 418 -7.21 -37.26 -5.73
CA PRO A 418 -6.42 -36.92 -4.54
C PRO A 418 -5.08 -36.23 -4.88
N ASP A 419 -4.43 -36.64 -5.97
CA ASP A 419 -3.17 -36.03 -6.43
C ASP A 419 -3.40 -34.60 -6.96
N LEU A 420 -4.50 -34.37 -7.69
CA LEU A 420 -4.90 -33.01 -8.10
C LEU A 420 -5.07 -32.08 -6.90
N VAL A 421 -5.82 -32.52 -5.89
CA VAL A 421 -6.05 -31.74 -4.66
C VAL A 421 -4.72 -31.41 -3.99
N ALA A 422 -3.88 -32.42 -3.74
CA ALA A 422 -2.59 -32.24 -3.07
C ALA A 422 -1.67 -31.26 -3.83
N LYS A 423 -1.61 -31.34 -5.16
CA LYS A 423 -0.79 -30.43 -5.98
C LYS A 423 -1.34 -29.01 -6.02
N GLN A 424 -2.66 -28.83 -6.08
CA GLN A 424 -3.28 -27.51 -6.02
C GLN A 424 -3.04 -26.85 -4.65
N ASP A 425 -3.21 -27.61 -3.57
CA ASP A 425 -3.00 -27.11 -2.21
C ASP A 425 -1.51 -26.77 -1.98
N ARG A 426 -0.60 -27.61 -2.50
CA ARG A 426 0.85 -27.30 -2.50
C ARG A 426 1.17 -26.04 -3.32
N HIS A 427 0.60 -25.90 -4.52
CA HIS A 427 0.80 -24.71 -5.35
C HIS A 427 0.34 -23.43 -4.62
N PHE A 428 -0.80 -23.48 -3.93
CA PHE A 428 -1.29 -22.36 -3.12
C PHE A 428 -0.37 -22.06 -1.93
N ALA A 429 0.08 -23.10 -1.21
CA ALA A 429 1.00 -22.94 -0.07
C ALA A 429 2.36 -22.34 -0.46
N ILE A 430 2.85 -22.63 -1.68
CA ILE A 430 4.10 -22.05 -2.19
C ILE A 430 4.00 -20.52 -2.30
N ASP A 431 2.84 -19.95 -2.64
CA ASP A 431 2.68 -18.49 -2.69
C ASP A 431 2.93 -17.83 -1.32
N GLU A 432 2.46 -18.45 -0.23
CA GLU A 432 2.74 -17.99 1.14
C GLU A 432 4.22 -18.16 1.49
N GLU A 433 4.84 -19.30 1.16
CA GLU A 433 6.27 -19.52 1.40
C GLU A 433 7.17 -18.55 0.63
N MET A 434 6.84 -18.26 -0.63
CA MET A 434 7.52 -17.26 -1.43
C MET A 434 7.39 -15.88 -0.80
N LEU A 435 6.22 -15.52 -0.29
CA LEU A 435 6.02 -14.27 0.43
C LEU A 435 6.92 -14.21 1.68
N HIS A 436 7.00 -15.27 2.48
CA HIS A 436 7.90 -15.31 3.64
C HIS A 436 9.37 -15.13 3.27
N VAL A 437 9.82 -15.78 2.19
CA VAL A 437 11.20 -15.60 1.70
C VAL A 437 11.43 -14.17 1.22
N ASP A 438 10.46 -13.55 0.56
CA ASP A 438 10.55 -12.16 0.10
C ASP A 438 10.60 -11.16 1.26
N ARG A 439 9.81 -11.39 2.32
CA ARG A 439 9.88 -10.62 3.58
C ARG A 439 11.28 -10.66 4.17
N ASP A 440 11.90 -11.85 4.22
CA ASP A 440 13.25 -12.03 4.76
C ASP A 440 14.34 -11.38 3.88
N ILE A 441 14.24 -11.50 2.55
CA ILE A 441 15.13 -10.79 1.63
C ILE A 441 14.99 -9.28 1.84
N THR A 442 13.77 -8.79 2.00
CA THR A 442 13.48 -7.38 2.19
C THR A 442 14.04 -6.84 3.51
N GLN A 443 14.11 -7.64 4.59
CA GLN A 443 14.81 -7.21 5.81
C GLN A 443 16.29 -6.92 5.56
N LEU A 444 16.95 -7.73 4.74
CA LEU A 444 18.34 -7.48 4.34
C LEU A 444 18.45 -6.23 3.46
N ASP A 445 17.53 -6.05 2.51
CA ASP A 445 17.51 -4.88 1.63
C ASP A 445 17.22 -3.58 2.42
N LYS A 446 16.35 -3.61 3.45
CA LYS A 446 16.10 -2.50 4.40
C LYS A 446 17.39 -2.06 5.07
N ILE A 447 18.14 -3.00 5.66
CA ILE A 447 19.43 -2.71 6.30
C ILE A 447 20.39 -2.06 5.28
N LEU A 448 20.57 -2.65 4.09
CA LEU A 448 21.47 -2.07 3.07
C LEU A 448 21.07 -0.66 2.65
N ARG A 449 19.77 -0.42 2.48
CA ARG A 449 19.23 0.89 2.09
C ARG A 449 19.45 1.93 3.18
N LEU A 450 19.11 1.62 4.43
CA LEU A 450 19.26 2.53 5.57
C LEU A 450 20.73 2.91 5.81
N ARG A 451 21.64 1.94 5.69
CA ARG A 451 23.09 2.18 5.72
C ARG A 451 23.57 3.12 4.62
N LYS A 452 22.98 2.99 3.42
CA LYS A 452 23.26 3.92 2.31
C LYS A 452 22.70 5.31 2.62
N LEU A 453 21.45 5.41 3.10
CA LEU A 453 20.83 6.68 3.49
C LEU A 453 21.61 7.39 4.59
N ALA A 454 22.05 6.67 5.62
CA ALA A 454 22.86 7.23 6.71
C ALA A 454 24.11 7.94 6.19
N ARG A 455 24.82 7.31 5.24
CA ARG A 455 26.00 7.89 4.57
C ARG A 455 25.65 9.07 3.69
N ILE A 456 24.57 8.96 2.90
CA ILE A 456 24.10 10.05 2.05
C ILE A 456 23.72 11.27 2.88
N GLN A 457 23.01 11.09 3.99
CA GLN A 457 22.63 12.20 4.87
C GLN A 457 23.87 12.90 5.46
N SER A 458 24.86 12.15 5.95
CA SER A 458 26.11 12.74 6.44
C SER A 458 26.89 13.48 5.34
N GLN A 459 26.83 12.99 4.10
CA GLN A 459 27.41 13.68 2.94
C GLN A 459 26.62 14.95 2.61
N PHE A 460 25.29 14.88 2.63
CA PHE A 460 24.38 16.00 2.41
C PHE A 460 24.66 17.14 3.39
N GLU A 461 24.77 16.81 4.67
CA GLU A 461 25.07 17.78 5.73
C GLU A 461 26.42 18.49 5.55
N ARG A 462 27.37 17.91 4.80
CA ARG A 462 28.68 18.52 4.53
C ARG A 462 28.77 19.24 3.19
N HIS A 463 28.11 18.72 2.17
CA HIS A 463 28.36 19.12 0.79
C HIS A 463 27.17 19.78 0.09
N ALA A 464 25.96 19.68 0.65
CA ALA A 464 24.79 20.32 0.05
C ALA A 464 24.92 21.84 0.10
N THR A 465 24.49 22.49 -0.97
CA THR A 465 24.32 23.93 -1.09
C THR A 465 23.22 24.42 -0.14
N THR A 466 23.16 25.73 0.10
CA THR A 466 22.10 26.34 0.93
C THR A 466 20.71 26.01 0.40
N GLN A 467 20.50 26.16 -0.92
CA GLN A 467 19.21 25.87 -1.56
C GLN A 467 18.78 24.41 -1.38
N GLU A 468 19.70 23.45 -1.55
CA GLU A 468 19.40 22.04 -1.36
C GLU A 468 19.01 21.75 0.10
N ARG A 469 19.68 22.37 1.07
CA ARG A 469 19.34 22.25 2.49
C ARG A 469 17.95 22.81 2.80
N GLU A 470 17.61 23.96 2.23
CA GLU A 470 16.27 24.54 2.35
C GLU A 470 15.20 23.61 1.78
N TRP A 471 15.46 23.00 0.62
CA TRP A 471 14.58 21.99 0.04
C TRP A 471 14.38 20.78 0.95
N TYR A 472 15.48 20.21 1.48
CA TYR A 472 15.42 19.08 2.39
C TYR A 472 14.69 19.43 3.69
N GLN A 473 14.98 20.59 4.29
CA GLN A 473 14.29 21.08 5.49
C GLN A 473 12.80 21.29 5.25
N ARG A 474 12.40 21.77 4.05
CA ARG A 474 10.99 21.89 3.70
C ARG A 474 10.28 20.54 3.64
N LEU A 475 10.92 19.51 3.08
CA LEU A 475 10.39 18.14 3.09
C LEU A 475 10.28 17.61 4.52
N MET A 476 11.34 17.72 5.32
CA MET A 476 11.34 17.26 6.72
C MET A 476 10.27 17.97 7.56
N SER A 477 10.08 19.28 7.36
CA SER A 477 9.03 20.06 8.03
C SER A 477 7.63 19.62 7.58
N CYS A 478 7.43 19.35 6.30
CA CYS A 478 6.15 18.85 5.78
C CYS A 478 5.83 17.45 6.35
N GLU A 479 6.82 16.55 6.39
CA GLU A 479 6.69 15.16 6.86
C GLU A 479 6.56 15.05 8.39
N GLY A 480 7.24 15.94 9.13
CA GLY A 480 7.27 15.97 10.59
C GLY A 480 6.04 16.62 11.23
N GLN A 481 5.10 17.13 10.45
CA GLN A 481 3.87 17.69 11.00
C GLN A 481 2.95 16.59 11.55
N ARG A 482 2.27 16.94 12.65
CA ARG A 482 1.27 16.11 13.30
C ARG A 482 0.01 15.98 12.43
N LEU A 483 -0.64 14.84 12.57
CA LEU A 483 -1.95 14.51 11.99
C LEU A 483 -3.11 15.36 12.51
#